data_AF-A0A537CTJ6-F1
#
_entry.id   AF-A0A537CTJ6-F1
#
_cell.length_a   1.000
_cell.length_b   1.000
_cell.length_c   1.000
_cell.angle_alpha   90.00
_cell.angle_beta   90.00
_cell.angle_gamma   90.00
#
_symmetry.space_group_name_H-M   'P 1'
#
loop_
_entity.id
_entity.type
_entity.pdbx_description
1 polymer ?
#
loop_
_entity_poly.entity_id
_entity_poly.type
_entity_poly.pdbx_seq_one_letter_code
_entity_poly.pdbx_strand_id
1 'polypeptide(L)' 'MSNREVVVVSGTRTAIGDYGGALKDLAATRLGAVAIKEAVARAKVDPASVGHVVMGSVIHGEAR' A
#
# COMPACT_ATOMS: atom_id res chain seq x y z
N MET A 1 -25.42 3.38 -19.98
CA MET A 1 -24.48 3.39 -18.83
C MET A 1 -23.48 4.50 -19.10
N SER A 2 -23.32 5.46 -18.18
CA SER A 2 -22.32 6.52 -18.34
C SER A 2 -20.93 5.89 -18.39
N ASN A 3 -20.14 6.19 -19.42
CA ASN A 3 -18.82 5.62 -19.63
C ASN A 3 -17.81 6.27 -18.66
N ARG A 4 -17.83 5.83 -17.39
CA ARG A 4 -16.92 6.35 -16.37
C ARG A 4 -15.53 5.77 -16.61
N GLU A 5 -14.60 6.61 -17.01
CA GLU A 5 -13.21 6.22 -17.19
C GLU A 5 -12.53 6.03 -15.82
N VAL A 6 -11.76 4.95 -15.70
CA VAL A 6 -10.98 4.61 -14.51
C VAL A 6 -9.51 4.65 -14.91
N VAL A 7 -8.73 5.44 -14.19
CA VAL A 7 -7.31 5.68 -14.50
C VAL A 7 -6.44 5.42 -13.28
N VAL A 8 -5.21 4.96 -13.50
CA VAL A 8 -4.19 4.79 -12.46
C VAL A 8 -3.33 6.04 -12.43
N VAL A 9 -3.39 6.79 -11.33
CA VAL A 9 -2.68 8.08 -11.18
C VAL A 9 -1.32 7.96 -10.49
N SER A 10 -1.04 6.82 -9.84
CA SER A 10 0.21 6.56 -9.13
C SER A 10 0.39 5.07 -8.83
N GLY A 11 1.64 4.63 -8.67
CA GLY A 11 2.00 3.27 -8.30
C GLY A 11 3.35 3.22 -7.58
N THR A 12 3.40 2.48 -6.47
CA THR A 12 4.58 2.39 -5.60
C THR A 12 4.66 1.02 -4.94
N ARG A 13 5.85 0.67 -4.47
CA ARG A 13 6.09 -0.50 -3.62
C ARG A 13 7.21 -0.23 -2.63
N THR A 14 7.27 -1.02 -1.57
CA THR A 14 8.47 -1.08 -0.72
C THR A 14 9.60 -1.83 -1.44
N ALA A 15 10.80 -1.82 -0.84
CA ALA A 15 11.78 -2.86 -1.12
C ALA A 15 11.18 -4.25 -0.80
N ILE A 16 11.67 -5.27 -1.49
CA ILE A 16 11.35 -6.68 -1.18
C ILE A 16 12.51 -7.18 -0.34
N GLY A 17 12.23 -7.60 0.89
CA GLY A 17 13.23 -8.16 1.78
C GLY A 17 13.24 -9.69 1.70
N ASP A 18 14.42 -10.27 1.85
CA ASP A 18 14.54 -11.72 2.03
C ASP A 18 13.98 -12.15 3.39
N TYR A 19 13.64 -13.44 3.50
CA TYR A 19 13.17 -14.02 4.75
C TYR A 19 14.21 -13.81 5.86
N GLY A 20 13.77 -13.23 7.00
CA GLY A 20 14.66 -12.90 8.11
C GLY A 20 15.68 -11.78 7.82
N GLY A 21 15.52 -11.04 6.71
CA GLY A 21 16.44 -10.00 6.27
C GLY A 21 16.09 -8.59 6.77
N ALA A 22 16.39 -7.59 5.93
CA ALA A 22 16.38 -6.17 6.29
C ALA A 22 15.03 -5.60 6.76
N LEU A 23 13.91 -6.25 6.43
CA LEU A 23 12.56 -5.78 6.77
C LEU A 23 11.87 -6.62 7.85
N LYS A 24 12.55 -7.60 8.45
CA LYS A 24 11.95 -8.58 9.37
C LYS A 24 11.28 -7.96 10.60
N ASP A 25 11.80 -6.83 11.07
CA ASP A 25 11.34 -6.16 12.29
C ASP A 25 10.18 -5.19 12.02
N LEU A 26 9.72 -5.08 10.76
CA LEU A 26 8.62 -4.21 10.36
C LEU A 26 7.33 -5.01 10.19
N ALA A 27 6.29 -4.62 10.92
CA ALA A 27 4.96 -5.17 10.76
C ALA A 27 4.44 -4.98 9.32
N ALA A 28 3.67 -5.96 8.82
CA ALA A 28 3.07 -5.88 7.48
C ALA A 28 2.20 -4.63 7.28
N THR A 29 1.46 -4.22 8.32
CA THR A 29 0.65 -2.98 8.31
C THR A 29 1.52 -1.73 8.13
N ARG A 30 2.73 -1.72 8.71
CA ARG A 30 3.69 -0.61 8.54
C ARG A 30 4.21 -0.55 7.11
N LEU A 31 4.55 -1.69 6.52
CA LEU A 31 5.00 -1.77 5.12
C LEU A 31 3.89 -1.28 4.16
N GLY A 32 2.65 -1.76 4.36
CA GLY A 32 1.49 -1.32 3.59
C GLY A 32 1.22 0.19 3.73
N ALA A 33 1.28 0.72 4.96
CA ALA A 33 1.08 2.14 5.22
C ALA A 33 2.12 3.03 4.51
N VAL A 34 3.39 2.63 4.50
CA VAL A 34 4.46 3.38 3.79
C VAL A 34 4.21 3.40 2.29
N ALA A 35 3.85 2.26 1.70
CA ALA A 35 3.54 2.18 0.27
C ALA A 35 2.32 3.05 -0.09
N ILE A 36 1.21 2.96 0.66
CA ILE A 36 0.00 3.75 0.39
C ILE A 36 0.28 5.25 0.53
N LYS A 37 0.99 5.67 1.59
CA LYS A 37 1.33 7.07 1.82
C LYS A 37 2.13 7.66 0.65
N GLU A 38 3.11 6.92 0.15
CA GLU A 38 3.93 7.36 -0.97
C GLU A 38 3.13 7.39 -2.28
N ALA A 39 2.24 6.41 -2.52
CA ALA A 39 1.37 6.41 -3.69
C ALA A 39 0.48 7.66 -3.73
N VAL A 40 -0.16 8.00 -2.61
CA VAL A 40 -1.02 9.18 -2.46
C VAL A 40 -0.21 10.47 -2.66
N ALA A 41 0.98 10.56 -2.06
CA ALA A 41 1.86 11.71 -2.21
C ALA A 41 2.29 11.93 -3.68
N ARG A 42 2.68 10.86 -4.40
CA ARG A 42 3.04 10.93 -5.83
C ARG A 42 1.86 11.26 -6.73
N ALA A 43 0.66 10.80 -6.38
CA ALA A 43 -0.58 11.15 -7.07
C ALA A 43 -0.96 12.62 -6.87
N LYS A 44 -0.39 13.31 -5.86
CA LYS A 44 -0.73 14.68 -5.47
C LYS A 44 -2.21 14.87 -5.17
N VAL A 45 -2.84 13.87 -4.55
CA VAL A 45 -4.24 13.92 -4.12
C VAL A 45 -4.33 14.19 -2.62
N ASP A 46 -5.43 14.81 -2.18
CA ASP A 46 -5.72 14.96 -0.75
C ASP A 46 -5.98 13.57 -0.14
N PRO A 47 -5.24 13.14 0.90
CA PRO A 47 -5.51 11.89 1.59
C PRO A 47 -6.97 11.77 2.08
N ALA A 48 -7.62 12.87 2.45
CA ALA A 48 -9.01 12.88 2.91
C ALA A 48 -10.02 12.58 1.78
N SER A 49 -9.64 12.70 0.51
CA SER A 49 -10.52 12.36 -0.62
C SER A 49 -10.53 10.87 -0.95
N VAL A 50 -9.70 10.06 -0.29
CA VAL A 50 -9.67 8.61 -0.48
C VAL A 50 -10.86 7.98 0.24
N GLY A 51 -11.90 7.61 -0.50
CA GLY A 51 -13.12 7.03 0.08
C GLY A 51 -13.06 5.53 0.37
N HIS A 52 -12.13 4.79 -0.24
CA HIS A 52 -12.06 3.34 -0.10
C HIS A 52 -10.63 2.82 -0.28
N VAL A 53 -10.28 1.78 0.48
CA VAL A 53 -8.99 1.08 0.39
C VAL A 53 -9.25 -0.41 0.32
N VAL A 54 -8.62 -1.08 -0.65
CA VAL A 54 -8.57 -2.54 -0.75
C VAL A 54 -7.11 -2.95 -0.60
N MET A 55 -6.81 -3.76 0.40
CA MET A 55 -5.45 -4.25 0.68
C MET A 55 -5.45 -5.77 0.78
N GLY A 56 -4.64 -6.42 -0.05
CA GLY A 56 -4.41 -7.86 0.04
C GLY A 56 -3.40 -8.21 1.14
N SER A 57 -3.76 -9.16 2.00
CA SER A 57 -2.86 -9.79 2.96
C SER A 57 -3.23 -11.27 3.09
N VAL A 58 -2.24 -12.15 3.26
CA VAL A 58 -2.45 -13.60 3.32
C VAL A 58 -2.36 -14.08 4.76
N ILE A 59 -1.22 -13.86 5.41
CA ILE A 59 -0.97 -14.28 6.80
C ILE A 59 -1.26 -13.08 7.71
N HIS A 60 -2.38 -13.15 8.42
CA HIS A 60 -2.84 -12.07 9.29
C HIS A 60 -2.31 -12.16 10.73
N GLY A 61 -1.78 -13.33 11.11
CA GLY A 61 -1.17 -13.58 12.41
C GLY A 61 0.36 -13.53 12.35
N GLU A 62 1.00 -13.18 13.47
CA GLU A 62 2.46 -13.26 13.60
C GLU A 62 2.91 -14.73 13.73
N ALA A 63 3.88 -15.15 12.92
CA ALA A 63 4.77 -16.23 13.31
C ALA A 63 5.83 -15.59 14.23
N ARG A 64 5.62 -15.67 15.55
CA ARG A 64 6.71 -15.44 16.50
C ARG A 64 7.76 -16.52 16.35
#